data_AF-A0A533ZBZ4-F1
#
_entry.id   AF-A0A533ZBZ4-F1
#
_cell.length_a   1.000
_cell.length_b   1.000
_cell.length_c   1.000
_cell.angle_alpha   90.00
_cell.angle_beta   90.00
_cell.angle_gamma   90.00
#
_symmetry.space_group_name_H-M   'P 1'
#
loop_
_entity.id
_entity.type
_entity.pdbx_description
1 polymer ?
#
loop_
_entity_poly.entity_id
_entity_poly.type
_entity_poly.pdbx_seq_one_letter_code
_entity_poly.pdbx_strand_id
1 'polypeptide(L)'
;GLERTVDAQALRQYLTFLYVPSPRTIFEGIRQLPPGHILTLTRGEVRVRRYWSLRPDPEAVGLGAEEAEERLLAHLKEAIRLHLISDVPLGVFLSGGMDSTTLVALMRMVSDSRIRTFTIGYGG
;
A
#
# COMPACT_ATOMS: atom_id res chain seq x y z
N GLY A 1 1.08 -11.80 29.94
CA GLY A 1 1.10 -11.64 28.49
C GLY A 1 -0.16 -12.24 27.91
N LEU A 2 -0.55 -11.91 26.67
CA LEU A 2 -1.66 -12.57 25.99
C LEU A 2 -1.30 -14.02 25.64
N GLU A 3 -2.25 -14.95 25.79
CA GLU A 3 -2.08 -16.32 25.32
C GLU A 3 -2.04 -16.38 23.79
N ARG A 4 -1.20 -17.26 23.23
CA ARG A 4 -1.01 -17.42 21.78
C ARG A 4 -2.03 -18.40 21.20
N THR A 5 -3.30 -18.22 21.51
CA THR A 5 -4.39 -19.06 21.02
C THR A 5 -4.72 -18.68 19.59
N VAL A 6 -4.84 -19.67 18.70
CA VAL A 6 -5.18 -19.44 17.28
C VAL A 6 -6.68 -19.22 17.15
N ASP A 7 -7.08 -18.13 16.49
CA ASP A 7 -8.47 -17.87 16.15
C ASP A 7 -8.86 -18.81 14.99
N ALA A 8 -9.75 -19.78 15.27
CA ALA A 8 -10.19 -20.76 14.29
C ALA A 8 -10.84 -20.14 13.04
N GLN A 9 -11.52 -19.00 13.20
CA GLN A 9 -12.09 -18.26 12.07
C GLN A 9 -11.00 -17.58 11.24
N ALA A 10 -9.99 -17.01 11.89
CA ALA A 10 -8.84 -16.43 11.20
C ALA A 10 -8.04 -17.50 10.44
N LEU A 11 -7.84 -18.69 11.02
CA LEU A 11 -7.20 -19.81 10.36
C LEU A 11 -7.99 -20.23 9.11
N ARG A 12 -9.32 -20.36 9.22
CA ARG A 12 -10.19 -20.67 8.08
C ARG A 12 -10.05 -19.63 6.96
N GLN A 13 -10.03 -18.34 7.31
CA GLN A 13 -9.85 -17.26 6.35
C GLN A 13 -8.48 -17.32 5.68
N TYR A 14 -7.41 -17.56 6.44
CA TYR A 14 -6.06 -17.72 5.90
C TYR A 14 -5.99 -18.88 4.90
N LEU A 15 -6.55 -20.03 5.23
CA LEU A 15 -6.57 -21.19 4.33
C LEU A 15 -7.43 -20.95 3.07
N THR A 16 -8.40 -20.04 3.13
CA THR A 16 -9.27 -19.70 2.00
C THR A 16 -8.67 -18.62 1.10
N PHE A 17 -8.08 -17.57 1.70
CA PHE A 17 -7.66 -16.35 1.00
C PHE A 17 -6.15 -16.16 0.94
N LEU A 18 -5.36 -17.01 1.61
CA LEU A 18 -3.92 -16.89 1.83
C LEU A 18 -3.50 -15.64 2.63
N TYR A 19 -4.44 -15.01 3.33
CA TYR A 19 -4.20 -13.96 4.33
C TYR A 19 -5.36 -13.89 5.33
N VAL A 20 -5.15 -13.24 6.48
CA VAL A 20 -6.21 -12.97 7.47
C VAL A 20 -6.78 -11.57 7.23
N PRO A 21 -8.06 -11.41 6.83
CA PRO A 21 -8.65 -10.10 6.62
C PRO A 21 -8.78 -9.29 7.92
N SER A 22 -8.45 -8.00 7.83
CA SER A 22 -8.73 -7.03 8.89
C SER A 22 -10.21 -7.05 9.28
N PRO A 23 -10.56 -6.91 10.57
CA PRO A 23 -9.68 -6.55 11.69
C PRO A 23 -9.13 -7.74 12.47
N ARG A 24 -9.26 -8.98 11.98
CA ARG A 24 -8.71 -10.15 12.71
C ARG A 24 -7.20 -10.23 12.54
N THR A 25 -6.57 -10.95 13.45
CA THR A 25 -5.23 -11.51 13.28
C THR A 25 -5.33 -13.02 13.44
N ILE A 26 -4.23 -13.75 13.26
CA ILE A 26 -4.23 -15.20 13.50
C ILE A 26 -4.47 -15.57 14.98
N PHE A 27 -4.29 -14.61 15.89
CA PHE A 27 -4.43 -14.83 17.33
C PHE A 27 -5.76 -14.31 17.88
N GLU A 28 -6.32 -15.05 18.83
CA GLU A 28 -7.47 -14.61 19.61
C GLU A 28 -7.15 -13.37 20.44
N GLY A 29 -8.14 -12.49 20.63
CA GLY A 29 -7.99 -11.26 21.41
C GLY A 29 -7.11 -10.17 20.77
N ILE A 30 -6.38 -10.46 19.69
CA ILE A 30 -5.54 -9.50 18.97
C ILE A 30 -6.25 -9.06 17.68
N ARG A 31 -6.41 -7.74 17.52
CA ARG A 31 -7.11 -7.13 16.40
C ARG A 31 -6.25 -6.10 15.71
N GLN A 32 -6.27 -6.09 14.39
CA GLN A 32 -5.62 -5.08 13.57
C GLN A 32 -6.47 -3.81 13.54
N LEU A 33 -5.84 -2.65 13.73
CA LEU A 33 -6.49 -1.36 13.53
C LEU A 33 -6.85 -1.21 12.03
N PRO A 34 -8.12 -0.93 11.67
CA PRO A 34 -8.48 -0.80 10.26
C PRO A 34 -7.75 0.37 9.58
N PRO A 35 -7.41 0.27 8.28
CA PRO A 35 -6.75 1.34 7.55
C PRO A 35 -7.58 2.63 7.56
N GLY A 36 -6.92 3.79 7.58
CA GLY A 36 -7.61 5.09 7.64
C GLY A 36 -8.32 5.38 8.97
N HIS A 37 -7.99 4.65 10.05
CA HIS A 37 -8.52 4.90 11.40
C HIS A 37 -7.42 5.30 12.38
N ILE A 38 -7.81 6.08 13.38
CA ILE A 38 -7.01 6.41 14.57
C ILE A 38 -7.64 5.69 15.75
N LEU A 39 -6.79 5.10 16.60
CA LEU A 39 -7.15 4.59 17.91
C LEU A 39 -6.64 5.56 18.98
N THR A 40 -7.53 6.02 19.84
CA THR A 40 -7.20 6.82 21.02
C THR A 40 -7.50 6.00 22.27
N LEU A 41 -6.52 5.85 23.15
CA LEU A 41 -6.67 5.25 24.47
C LEU A 41 -6.53 6.35 25.53
N THR A 42 -7.62 6.67 26.22
CA THR A 42 -7.63 7.70 27.26
C THR A 42 -8.25 7.14 28.53
N ARG A 43 -7.50 7.09 29.63
CA ARG A 43 -7.97 6.59 30.94
C ARG A 43 -8.63 5.20 30.87
N GLY A 44 -8.10 4.31 30.03
CA GLY A 44 -8.64 2.95 29.84
C GLY A 44 -9.77 2.87 28.81
N GLU A 45 -10.29 3.99 28.31
CA GLU A 45 -11.29 4.01 27.25
C GLU A 45 -10.62 3.99 25.87
N VAL A 46 -11.01 3.03 25.03
CA VAL A 46 -10.57 2.94 23.63
C VAL A 46 -11.63 3.54 22.73
N ARG A 47 -11.23 4.50 21.89
CA ARG A 47 -12.05 5.04 20.80
C ARG A 47 -11.36 4.86 19.47
N VAL A 48 -12.08 4.33 18.49
CA VAL A 48 -11.60 4.18 17.11
C VAL A 48 -12.41 5.09 16.21
N ARG A 49 -11.75 6.00 15.51
CA ARG A 49 -12.38 6.95 14.58
C ARG A 49 -11.72 6.85 13.20
N ARG A 50 -12.53 6.74 12.16
CA ARG A 50 -12.06 6.85 10.77
C ARG A 50 -11.70 8.31 10.46
N TYR A 51 -10.48 8.56 10.02
CA TYR A 51 -10.04 9.88 9.57
C TYR A 51 -9.93 9.96 8.03
N TRP A 52 -9.85 8.82 7.35
CA TRP A 52 -9.75 8.77 5.90
C TRP A 52 -10.49 7.56 5.32
N SER A 53 -11.01 7.73 4.11
CA SER A 53 -11.58 6.66 3.29
C SER A 53 -11.36 7.01 1.83
N LEU A 54 -11.01 6.02 1.00
CA LEU A 54 -11.00 6.20 -0.45
C LEU A 54 -12.41 6.54 -0.91
N ARG A 55 -12.56 7.66 -1.62
CA ARG A 55 -13.81 8.05 -2.28
C ARG A 55 -13.47 8.32 -3.75
N PRO A 56 -14.35 7.94 -4.69
CA PRO A 56 -14.19 8.35 -6.09
C PRO A 56 -14.06 9.86 -6.16
N ASP A 57 -13.14 10.33 -7.00
CA ASP A 57 -12.99 11.75 -7.28
C ASP A 57 -14.17 12.21 -8.16
N PRO A 58 -15.08 13.05 -7.67
CA PRO A 58 -16.20 13.53 -8.48
C PRO A 58 -15.72 14.38 -9.67
N GLU A 59 -14.55 15.02 -9.58
CA GLU A 59 -13.98 15.81 -10.68
C GLU A 59 -13.36 14.94 -11.78
N ALA A 60 -13.14 13.65 -11.51
CA ALA A 60 -12.67 12.71 -12.52
C ALA A 60 -13.81 12.24 -13.45
N VAL A 61 -15.07 12.53 -13.13
CA VAL A 61 -16.22 12.13 -13.93
C VAL A 61 -16.36 13.05 -15.15
N GLY A 62 -16.25 12.49 -16.35
CA GLY A 62 -16.43 13.23 -17.61
C GLY A 62 -15.17 13.90 -18.14
N LEU A 63 -13.99 13.58 -17.58
CA LEU A 63 -12.71 14.02 -18.14
C LEU A 63 -12.53 13.52 -19.58
N GLY A 64 -12.02 14.41 -20.44
CA GLY A 64 -11.51 14.01 -21.74
C GLY A 64 -10.29 13.09 -21.59
N ALA A 65 -10.04 12.26 -22.61
CA ALA A 65 -8.94 11.29 -22.56
C ALA A 65 -7.56 11.97 -22.35
N GLU A 66 -7.30 13.07 -23.06
CA GLU A 66 -6.05 13.84 -22.93
C GLU A 66 -5.87 14.41 -21.53
N GLU A 67 -6.92 15.02 -20.96
CA GLU A 67 -6.87 15.56 -19.60
C GLU A 67 -6.69 14.46 -18.55
N ALA A 68 -7.33 13.30 -18.74
CA ALA A 68 -7.16 12.16 -17.86
C ALA A 68 -5.72 11.61 -17.91
N GLU A 69 -5.10 11.56 -19.09
CA GLU A 69 -3.70 11.16 -19.26
C GLU A 69 -2.75 12.12 -18.53
N GLU A 70 -2.91 13.43 -18.74
CA GLU A 70 -2.10 14.45 -18.09
C GLU A 70 -2.22 14.39 -16.57
N ARG A 71 -3.44 14.29 -16.03
CA ARG A 71 -3.70 14.17 -14.59
C ARG A 71 -3.10 12.90 -14.01
N LEU A 72 -3.29 11.76 -14.69
CA LEU A 72 -2.71 10.47 -14.25
C LEU A 72 -1.19 10.57 -14.18
N LEU A 73 -0.55 11.09 -15.23
CA LEU A 73 0.89 11.23 -15.27
C LEU A 73 1.41 12.17 -14.19
N ALA A 74 0.72 13.29 -13.94
CA ALA A 74 1.06 14.23 -12.87
C ALA A 74 0.96 13.57 -11.48
N HIS A 75 -0.11 12.84 -11.19
CA HIS A 75 -0.28 12.12 -9.92
C HIS A 75 0.76 11.03 -9.73
N LEU A 76 1.08 10.26 -10.77
CA LEU A 76 2.13 9.24 -10.70
C LEU A 76 3.51 9.85 -10.46
N LYS A 77 3.85 10.94 -11.14
CA LYS A 77 5.11 11.67 -10.93
C LYS A 77 5.22 12.20 -9.50
N GLU A 78 4.15 12.79 -8.97
CA GLU A 78 4.14 13.30 -7.60
C GLU A 78 4.25 12.18 -6.57
N ALA A 79 3.48 11.10 -6.73
CA ALA A 79 3.57 9.93 -5.87
C ALA A 79 5.01 9.39 -5.83
N ILE A 80 5.66 9.27 -6.98
CA ILE A 80 7.05 8.81 -7.06
C ILE A 80 8.01 9.80 -6.40
N ARG A 81 7.87 11.10 -6.65
CA ARG A 81 8.71 12.14 -6.03
C ARG A 81 8.67 12.03 -4.50
N LEU A 82 7.49 11.81 -3.92
CA LEU A 82 7.31 11.63 -2.48
C LEU A 82 8.00 10.35 -1.96
N HIS A 83 8.03 9.29 -2.76
CA HIS A 83 8.67 8.01 -2.39
C HIS A 83 10.18 7.96 -2.66
N LEU A 84 10.73 8.94 -3.38
CA LEU A 84 12.18 9.05 -3.62
C LEU A 84 12.94 9.72 -2.47
N ILE A 85 12.25 10.28 -1.47
CA ILE A 85 12.87 10.88 -0.30
C ILE A 85 13.42 9.77 0.60
N SER A 86 14.72 9.53 0.52
CA SER A 86 15.42 8.51 1.32
C SER A 86 16.83 8.96 1.69
N ASP A 87 17.25 8.60 2.90
CA ASP A 87 18.61 8.75 3.43
C ASP A 87 19.53 7.58 3.04
N VAL A 88 18.98 6.54 2.40
CA VAL A 88 19.70 5.36 1.93
C VAL A 88 19.49 5.13 0.43
N PRO A 89 20.37 4.37 -0.24
CA PRO A 89 20.19 4.05 -1.66
C PRO A 89 18.89 3.30 -1.93
N LEU A 90 18.13 3.76 -2.92
CA LEU A 90 16.87 3.15 -3.33
C LEU A 90 17.08 2.01 -4.33
N GLY A 91 16.25 0.96 -4.17
CA GLY A 91 16.16 -0.18 -5.06
C GLY A 91 14.72 -0.40 -5.54
N VAL A 92 14.56 -0.92 -6.75
CA VAL A 92 13.25 -1.24 -7.35
C VAL A 92 13.24 -2.68 -7.83
N PHE A 93 12.18 -3.42 -7.52
CA PHE A 93 11.93 -4.71 -8.13
C PHE A 93 11.38 -4.53 -9.56
N LEU A 94 12.06 -5.14 -10.52
CA LEU A 94 11.73 -5.06 -11.95
C LEU A 94 11.36 -6.44 -12.46
N SER A 95 10.11 -6.62 -12.92
CA SER A 95 9.56 -7.91 -13.37
C SER A 95 9.34 -8.00 -14.89
N GLY A 96 9.68 -6.95 -15.64
CA GLY A 96 9.41 -6.86 -17.08
C GLY A 96 7.98 -6.45 -17.43
N GLY A 97 7.09 -6.36 -16.44
CA GLY A 97 5.72 -5.88 -16.61
C GLY A 97 5.63 -4.35 -16.71
N MET A 98 4.56 -3.88 -17.37
CA MET A 98 4.30 -2.45 -17.65
C MET A 98 4.34 -1.58 -16.40
N ASP A 99 3.82 -2.05 -15.26
CA ASP A 99 3.79 -1.25 -14.03
C ASP A 99 5.20 -0.97 -13.51
N SER A 100 6.01 -2.03 -13.40
CA SER A 100 7.39 -1.94 -12.88
C SER A 100 8.29 -1.11 -13.81
N THR A 101 8.11 -1.22 -15.13
CA THR A 101 8.86 -0.41 -16.10
C THR A 101 8.41 1.05 -16.08
N THR A 102 7.10 1.31 -15.91
CA THR A 102 6.54 2.66 -15.74
C THR A 102 7.09 3.34 -14.49
N LEU A 103 7.17 2.62 -13.36
CA LEU A 103 7.79 3.15 -12.14
C LEU A 103 9.24 3.57 -12.39
N VAL A 104 10.07 2.70 -13.00
CA VAL A 104 11.48 3.01 -13.29
C VAL A 104 11.61 4.20 -14.24
N ALA A 105 10.78 4.27 -15.28
CA ALA A 105 10.77 5.38 -16.24
C ALA A 105 10.43 6.71 -15.56
N LEU A 106 9.37 6.72 -14.73
CA LEU A 106 8.95 7.91 -14.01
C LEU A 106 9.95 8.35 -12.95
N MET A 107 10.55 7.42 -12.22
CA MET A 107 11.63 7.73 -11.29
C MET A 107 12.81 8.42 -11.99
N ARG A 108 13.15 8.01 -13.22
CA ARG A 108 14.16 8.69 -14.05
C ARG A 108 13.74 10.05 -14.58
N MET A 109 12.45 10.26 -14.83
CA MET A 109 11.94 11.57 -15.23
C MET A 109 11.98 12.60 -14.10
N VAL A 110 11.81 12.17 -12.85
CA VAL A 110 11.69 13.08 -11.68
C VAL A 110 12.95 13.13 -10.82
N SER A 111 13.99 12.34 -11.13
CA SER A 111 15.25 12.32 -10.39
C SER A 111 16.43 11.81 -11.21
N ASP A 112 17.58 12.48 -11.05
CA ASP A 112 18.86 12.07 -11.64
C ASP A 112 19.58 10.97 -10.83
N SER A 113 19.04 10.61 -9.66
CA SER A 113 19.62 9.61 -8.78
C SER A 113 19.81 8.26 -9.46
N ARG A 114 20.91 7.57 -9.13
CA ARG A 114 21.17 6.23 -9.66
C ARG A 114 20.19 5.22 -9.05
N ILE A 115 19.22 4.80 -9.85
CA ILE A 115 18.25 3.75 -9.49
C ILE A 115 18.90 2.37 -9.64
N ARG A 116 18.83 1.54 -8.59
CA ARG A 116 19.22 0.14 -8.66
C ARG A 116 17.99 -0.73 -8.92
N THR A 117 18.00 -1.50 -10.00
CA THR A 117 16.89 -2.41 -10.34
C THR A 117 17.29 -3.85 -10.07
N PHE A 118 16.37 -4.63 -9.50
CA PHE A 118 16.58 -6.02 -9.15
C PHE A 118 15.47 -6.88 -9.73
N THR A 119 15.82 -8.00 -10.35
CA THR A 119 14.85 -8.99 -10.84
C THR A 119 15.04 -10.27 -10.06
N ILE A 120 13.94 -10.86 -9.59
CA ILE A 120 13.94 -12.16 -8.94
C ILE A 120 13.44 -13.17 -9.95
N GLY A 121 14.23 -14.21 -10.19
CA GLY A 121 13.84 -15.37 -10.97
C GLY A 121 13.92 -16.62 -10.10
N TYR A 122 13.06 -17.59 -10.39
CA TYR A 122 13.15 -18.92 -9.81
C TYR A 122 13.80 -19.84 -10.85
N GLY A 123 14.85 -20.56 -10.46
CA GLY A 123 15.41 -21.61 -11.29
C GLY A 123 14.39 -22.74 -11.42
N GLY A 124 14.10 -23.16 -12.65
CA GLY A 124 13.44 -24.43 -12.93
C GLY A 124 14.40 -25.60 -12.73
#